data_AF-A0A1V9YFD9-F1
#
_entry.id   AF-A0A1V9YFD9-F1
#
_cell.length_a   1.000
_cell.length_b   1.000
_cell.length_c   1.000
_cell.angle_alpha   90.00
_cell.angle_beta   90.00
_cell.angle_gamma   90.00
#
_symmetry.space_group_name_H-M   'P 1'
#
loop_
_entity.id
_entity.type
_entity.pdbx_description
1 polymer ?
#
loop_
_entity_poly.entity_id
_entity_poly.type
_entity_poly.pdbx_seq_one_letter_code
_entity_poly.pdbx_strand_id
1 'polypeptide(L)'
;MPPPSRPFGVKISSFSHLIDHLGGHDKLQGLTTAQVCLDCVLPFTKTTQLSLVEHLLADSATADFIAPATWYVSHAWSYVFLETVESLEAFVAQQKLPADTAVWFCAFNNNQHFTSVRPFSFWASTFKNELAIIGNVVMIMHPWADPVVLHRSWCVFEVYVAICVHARFEVAMAPTQRDLFYSELDPDESAFLAVVKGIKSETSEASVVADRISIFEVIRAEVGFNQLDRKIFGVFFEWLLGALSEKAACATTPCEKAKCVQFGERPRWC
;
A
#
# COMPACT_ATOMS: atom_id res chain seq x y z
N MET A 1 -26.78 11.74 11.45
CA MET A 1 -26.36 10.32 11.47
C MET A 1 -24.99 10.26 12.13
N PRO A 2 -24.69 9.25 12.96
CA PRO A 2 -23.31 9.03 13.42
C PRO A 2 -22.40 8.82 12.20
N PRO A 3 -21.13 9.23 12.27
CA PRO A 3 -20.17 8.94 11.21
C PRO A 3 -20.07 7.42 11.00
N PRO A 4 -19.87 6.95 9.76
CA PRO A 4 -19.68 5.53 9.49
C PRO A 4 -18.52 4.98 10.32
N SER A 5 -18.72 3.80 10.90
CA SER A 5 -17.66 3.11 11.66
C SER A 5 -16.54 2.71 10.72
N ARG A 6 -15.28 2.89 11.15
CA ARG A 6 -14.12 2.39 10.41
C ARG A 6 -14.22 0.88 10.22
N PRO A 7 -13.81 0.35 9.06
CA PRO A 7 -13.68 -1.10 8.89
C PRO A 7 -12.63 -1.63 9.87
N PHE A 8 -12.75 -2.89 10.24
CA PHE A 8 -11.70 -3.57 10.99
C PHE A 8 -10.50 -3.88 10.09
N GLY A 9 -9.34 -4.06 10.71
CA GLY A 9 -8.09 -4.48 10.07
C GLY A 9 -7.23 -5.28 11.03
N VAL A 10 -6.13 -5.81 10.53
CA VAL A 10 -5.16 -6.57 11.36
C VAL A 10 -4.12 -5.61 11.90
N LYS A 11 -3.86 -5.66 13.22
CA LYS A 11 -2.76 -4.91 13.85
C LYS A 11 -1.44 -5.38 13.29
N ILE A 12 -0.59 -4.46 12.84
CA ILE A 12 0.75 -4.80 12.31
C ILE A 12 1.57 -5.55 13.37
N SER A 13 1.44 -5.18 14.65
CA SER A 13 2.09 -5.89 15.77
C SER A 13 1.71 -7.36 15.93
N SER A 14 0.62 -7.80 15.31
CA SER A 14 0.13 -9.17 15.37
C SER A 14 0.50 -10.00 14.14
N PHE A 15 1.22 -9.43 13.17
CA PHE A 15 1.57 -10.14 11.93
C PHE A 15 2.49 -11.34 12.18
N SER A 16 3.42 -11.26 13.13
CA SER A 16 4.26 -12.41 13.53
C SER A 16 3.41 -13.59 14.00
N HIS A 17 2.46 -13.33 14.90
CA HIS A 17 1.51 -14.35 15.37
C HIS A 17 0.60 -14.85 14.25
N LEU A 18 0.16 -13.97 13.34
CA LEU A 18 -0.65 -14.37 12.19
C LEU A 18 0.14 -15.29 11.25
N ILE A 19 1.42 -14.99 11.01
CA ILE A 19 2.33 -15.83 10.21
C ILE A 19 2.40 -17.24 10.82
N ASP A 20 2.51 -17.35 12.14
CA ASP A 20 2.50 -18.66 12.82
C ASP A 20 1.20 -19.44 12.55
N HIS A 21 0.04 -18.78 12.60
CA HIS A 21 -1.25 -19.40 12.29
C HIS A 21 -1.38 -19.85 10.82
N LEU A 22 -0.68 -19.17 9.90
CA LEU A 22 -0.67 -19.50 8.47
C LEU A 22 0.36 -20.60 8.11
N GLY A 23 1.14 -21.05 9.09
CA GLY A 23 2.09 -22.16 8.99
C GLY A 23 3.56 -21.78 9.19
N GLY A 24 3.84 -20.56 9.66
CA GLY A 24 5.17 -20.09 10.05
C GLY A 24 6.03 -19.55 8.90
N HIS A 25 7.10 -18.85 9.25
CA HIS A 25 8.00 -18.19 8.30
C HIS A 25 8.56 -19.13 7.22
N ASP A 26 9.01 -20.33 7.61
CA ASP A 26 9.62 -21.30 6.68
C ASP A 26 8.67 -21.70 5.54
N LYS A 27 7.37 -21.84 5.85
CA LYS A 27 6.36 -22.20 4.85
C LYS A 27 6.04 -21.03 3.92
N LEU A 28 6.05 -19.81 4.44
CA LEU A 28 5.69 -18.60 3.68
C LEU A 28 6.87 -18.00 2.90
N GLN A 29 8.08 -18.53 3.10
CA GLN A 29 9.29 -18.00 2.50
C GLN A 29 9.21 -17.97 0.97
N GLY A 30 9.42 -16.78 0.39
CA GLY A 30 9.40 -16.57 -1.06
C GLY A 30 8.01 -16.65 -1.72
N LEU A 31 6.95 -16.92 -0.94
CA LEU A 31 5.59 -16.93 -1.49
C LEU A 31 5.10 -15.51 -1.74
N THR A 32 4.43 -15.32 -2.86
CA THR A 32 3.72 -14.08 -3.17
C THR A 32 2.47 -13.94 -2.30
N THR A 33 1.96 -12.71 -2.15
CA THR A 33 0.70 -12.46 -1.44
C THR A 33 -0.46 -13.26 -2.04
N ALA A 34 -0.49 -13.44 -3.38
CA ALA A 34 -1.44 -14.32 -4.05
C ALA A 34 -1.35 -15.77 -3.57
N GLN A 35 -0.14 -16.34 -3.52
CA GLN A 35 0.08 -17.70 -3.05
C GLN A 35 -0.27 -17.86 -1.58
N VAL A 36 0.14 -16.93 -0.71
CA VAL A 36 -0.26 -16.96 0.71
C VAL A 36 -1.77 -16.89 0.87
N CYS A 37 -2.45 -16.05 0.08
CA CYS A 37 -3.90 -15.98 0.08
C CYS A 37 -4.55 -17.32 -0.33
N LEU A 38 -4.09 -17.93 -1.41
CA LEU A 38 -4.68 -19.17 -1.95
C LEU A 38 -4.33 -20.41 -1.14
N ASP A 39 -3.09 -20.53 -0.70
CA ASP A 39 -2.53 -21.77 -0.12
C ASP A 39 -2.56 -21.78 1.42
N CYS A 40 -2.78 -20.62 2.05
CA CYS A 40 -2.80 -20.49 3.51
C CYS A 40 -4.09 -19.83 4.03
N VAL A 41 -4.43 -18.63 3.57
CA VAL A 41 -5.60 -17.87 4.08
C VAL A 41 -6.92 -18.56 3.75
N LEU A 42 -7.13 -18.98 2.50
CA LEU A 42 -8.34 -19.69 2.09
C LEU A 42 -8.53 -21.02 2.84
N PRO A 43 -7.51 -21.89 2.97
CA PRO A 43 -7.60 -23.08 3.82
C PRO A 43 -7.91 -22.77 5.28
N PHE A 44 -7.26 -21.76 5.87
CA PHE A 44 -7.44 -21.38 7.27
C PHE A 44 -8.87 -20.91 7.56
N THR A 45 -9.46 -20.13 6.64
CA THR A 45 -10.82 -19.59 6.80
C THR A 45 -11.93 -20.50 6.25
N LYS A 46 -11.58 -21.67 5.69
CA LYS A 46 -12.47 -22.56 4.92
C LYS A 46 -13.73 -22.98 5.68
N THR A 47 -13.63 -23.28 6.96
CA THR A 47 -14.75 -23.76 7.78
C THR A 47 -15.80 -22.66 8.00
N THR A 48 -15.36 -21.42 8.15
CA THR A 48 -16.22 -20.27 8.40
C THR A 48 -16.69 -19.57 7.12
N GLN A 49 -15.93 -19.70 6.03
CA GLN A 49 -16.09 -18.93 4.78
C GLN A 49 -16.15 -17.40 4.99
N LEU A 50 -15.54 -16.91 6.06
CA LEU A 50 -15.41 -15.48 6.36
C LEU A 50 -14.16 -14.91 5.70
N SER A 51 -14.05 -13.58 5.66
CA SER A 51 -12.74 -12.93 5.46
C SER A 51 -11.78 -13.31 6.60
N LEU A 52 -10.47 -13.14 6.40
CA LEU A 52 -9.50 -13.45 7.45
C LEU A 52 -9.73 -12.56 8.69
N VAL A 53 -10.02 -11.28 8.48
CA VAL A 53 -10.30 -10.33 9.56
C VAL A 53 -11.50 -10.77 10.39
N GLU A 54 -12.61 -11.13 9.74
CA GLU A 54 -13.82 -11.61 10.43
C GLU A 54 -13.60 -12.97 11.12
N HIS A 55 -12.81 -13.85 10.50
CA HIS A 55 -12.45 -15.15 11.08
C HIS A 55 -11.67 -14.97 12.38
N LEU A 56 -10.65 -14.11 12.38
CA LEU A 56 -9.84 -13.80 13.57
C LEU A 56 -10.68 -13.09 14.64
N LEU A 57 -11.53 -12.15 14.24
CA LEU A 57 -12.40 -11.42 15.17
C LEU A 57 -13.42 -12.35 15.87
N ALA A 58 -13.85 -13.42 15.21
CA ALA A 58 -14.80 -14.37 15.77
C ALA A 58 -14.19 -15.34 16.80
N ASP A 59 -12.86 -15.49 16.82
CA ASP A 59 -12.15 -16.34 17.78
C ASP A 59 -11.54 -15.50 18.92
N SER A 60 -11.97 -15.77 20.15
CA SER A 60 -11.44 -15.10 21.35
C SER A 60 -9.90 -15.17 21.50
N ALA A 61 -9.24 -16.19 20.95
CA ALA A 61 -7.79 -16.31 20.99
C ALA A 61 -7.06 -15.34 20.03
N THR A 62 -7.75 -14.84 19.00
CA THR A 62 -7.16 -13.98 17.96
C THR A 62 -7.90 -12.66 17.76
N ALA A 63 -9.02 -12.42 18.46
CA ALA A 63 -9.78 -11.19 18.39
C ALA A 63 -8.93 -9.95 18.73
N ASP A 64 -7.95 -10.10 19.63
CA ASP A 64 -7.01 -9.03 19.99
C ASP A 64 -6.05 -8.65 18.85
N PHE A 65 -5.97 -9.43 17.77
CA PHE A 65 -5.20 -9.07 16.57
C PHE A 65 -5.91 -8.01 15.74
N ILE A 66 -7.20 -7.78 15.99
CA ILE A 66 -8.07 -6.94 15.19
C ILE A 66 -8.30 -5.59 15.89
N ALA A 67 -8.29 -4.51 15.12
CA ALA A 67 -8.68 -3.18 15.56
C ALA A 67 -9.25 -2.38 14.37
N PRO A 68 -9.95 -1.25 14.60
CA PRO A 68 -10.37 -0.38 13.52
C PRO A 68 -9.16 0.05 12.66
N ALA A 69 -9.24 -0.19 11.36
CA ALA A 69 -8.14 0.10 10.44
C ALA A 69 -7.86 1.61 10.40
N THR A 70 -6.59 1.96 10.52
CA THR A 70 -6.10 3.35 10.46
C THR A 70 -5.36 3.63 9.16
N TRP A 71 -4.96 2.58 8.43
CA TRP A 71 -4.26 2.65 7.16
C TRP A 71 -4.83 1.65 6.17
N TYR A 72 -4.97 2.06 4.92
CA TYR A 72 -5.28 1.20 3.79
C TYR A 72 -3.96 0.78 3.11
N VAL A 73 -3.81 -0.51 2.80
CA VAL A 73 -2.61 -1.04 2.15
C VAL A 73 -2.83 -1.20 0.65
N SER A 74 -2.16 -0.36 -0.14
CA SER A 74 -2.05 -0.52 -1.59
C SER A 74 -0.80 -1.35 -1.92
N HIS A 75 -0.95 -2.49 -2.58
CA HIS A 75 0.17 -3.39 -2.90
C HIS A 75 -0.15 -4.26 -4.12
N ALA A 76 0.90 -4.83 -4.73
CA ALA A 76 0.73 -5.82 -5.78
C ALA A 76 0.68 -7.24 -5.19
N TRP A 77 -0.32 -8.03 -5.57
CA TRP A 77 -0.44 -9.43 -5.12
C TRP A 77 0.73 -10.34 -5.53
N SER A 78 1.52 -9.90 -6.52
CA SER A 78 2.74 -10.57 -6.98
C SER A 78 3.94 -10.32 -6.07
N TYR A 79 3.86 -9.41 -5.10
CA TYR A 79 4.94 -9.18 -4.15
C TYR A 79 5.09 -10.34 -3.18
N VAL A 80 6.34 -10.62 -2.80
CA VAL A 80 6.67 -11.55 -1.74
C VAL A 80 5.99 -11.08 -0.46
N PHE A 81 5.21 -11.97 0.14
CA PHE A 81 4.35 -11.63 1.27
C PHE A 81 5.17 -11.18 2.47
N LEU A 82 6.22 -11.92 2.84
CA LEU A 82 7.06 -11.56 3.98
C LEU A 82 7.77 -10.21 3.79
N GLU A 83 8.26 -9.90 2.58
CA GLU A 83 8.82 -8.57 2.27
C GLU A 83 7.77 -7.46 2.38
N THR A 84 6.51 -7.76 2.03
CA THR A 84 5.38 -6.84 2.23
C THR A 84 5.13 -6.58 3.71
N VAL A 85 5.18 -7.61 4.56
CA VAL A 85 5.06 -7.48 6.02
C VAL A 85 6.21 -6.65 6.60
N GLU A 86 7.46 -6.97 6.23
CA GLU A 86 8.64 -6.21 6.67
C GLU A 86 8.55 -4.72 6.27
N SER A 87 7.98 -4.42 5.10
CA SER A 87 7.74 -3.04 4.67
C SER A 87 6.76 -2.31 5.58
N LEU A 88 5.67 -2.97 5.99
CA LEU A 88 4.67 -2.41 6.90
C LEU A 88 5.23 -2.20 8.31
N GLU A 89 6.02 -3.14 8.80
CA GLU A 89 6.71 -3.03 10.10
C GLU A 89 7.71 -1.87 10.09
N ALA A 90 8.53 -1.77 9.04
CA ALA A 90 9.46 -0.67 8.87
C ALA A 90 8.74 0.69 8.79
N PHE A 91 7.60 0.73 8.11
CA PHE A 91 6.74 1.91 8.02
C PHE A 91 6.20 2.35 9.40
N VAL A 92 5.66 1.43 10.20
CA VAL A 92 5.20 1.73 11.57
C VAL A 92 6.32 2.28 12.43
N ALA A 93 7.51 1.67 12.36
CA ALA A 93 8.67 2.12 13.10
C ALA A 93 9.13 3.52 12.67
N GLN A 94 9.22 3.78 11.36
CA GLN A 94 9.64 5.06 10.81
C GLN A 94 8.69 6.20 11.18
N GLN A 95 7.40 5.96 11.00
CA GLN A 95 6.35 6.94 11.27
C GLN A 95 5.97 7.03 12.76
N LYS A 96 6.63 6.23 13.62
CA LYS A 96 6.38 6.14 15.08
C LYS A 96 4.90 5.94 15.39
N LEU A 97 4.26 5.07 14.61
CA LEU A 97 2.82 4.84 14.74
C LEU A 97 2.53 4.04 16.03
N PRO A 98 1.31 4.19 16.60
CA PRO A 98 0.89 3.44 17.78
C PRO A 98 0.97 1.92 17.60
N ALA A 99 1.16 1.19 18.70
CA ALA A 99 1.24 -0.28 18.68
C ALA A 99 -0.05 -0.96 18.18
N ASP A 100 -1.21 -0.31 18.35
CA ASP A 100 -2.51 -0.78 17.88
C ASP A 100 -2.82 -0.37 16.42
N THR A 101 -1.82 0.12 15.67
CA THR A 101 -1.96 0.43 14.25
C THR A 101 -2.41 -0.80 13.47
N ALA A 102 -3.68 -0.79 13.07
CA ALA A 102 -4.29 -1.80 12.23
C ALA A 102 -4.40 -1.35 10.77
N VAL A 103 -4.19 -2.30 9.87
CA VAL A 103 -4.25 -2.09 8.42
C VAL A 103 -5.45 -2.79 7.80
N TRP A 104 -6.11 -2.09 6.89
CA TRP A 104 -7.00 -2.70 5.92
C TRP A 104 -6.14 -3.22 4.76
N PHE A 105 -6.02 -4.54 4.65
CA PHE A 105 -5.19 -5.23 3.68
C PHE A 105 -6.09 -6.11 2.83
N CYS A 106 -6.23 -5.81 1.54
CA CYS A 106 -7.26 -6.42 0.70
C CYS A 106 -7.22 -7.95 0.65
N ALA A 107 -6.04 -8.58 0.83
CA ALA A 107 -5.91 -10.05 0.91
C ALA A 107 -6.58 -10.65 2.16
N PHE A 108 -6.70 -9.86 3.24
CA PHE A 108 -7.25 -10.30 4.53
C PHE A 108 -8.66 -9.77 4.78
N ASN A 109 -8.93 -8.54 4.34
CA ASN A 109 -10.18 -7.84 4.58
C ASN A 109 -11.29 -8.25 3.62
N ASN A 110 -10.96 -8.50 2.34
CA ASN A 110 -11.96 -8.99 1.41
C ASN A 110 -12.23 -10.47 1.70
N ASN A 111 -13.50 -10.87 1.60
CA ASN A 111 -13.86 -12.28 1.71
C ASN A 111 -13.45 -13.01 0.42
N GLN A 112 -12.30 -13.69 0.48
CA GLN A 112 -11.66 -14.37 -0.65
C GLN A 112 -12.44 -15.57 -1.18
N HIS A 113 -13.41 -16.11 -0.43
CA HIS A 113 -14.26 -17.20 -0.88
C HIS A 113 -15.27 -16.76 -1.96
N PHE A 114 -15.57 -15.46 -2.06
CA PHE A 114 -16.65 -14.94 -2.91
C PHE A 114 -16.23 -13.79 -3.83
N THR A 115 -14.92 -13.54 -3.99
CA THR A 115 -14.43 -12.40 -4.78
C THR A 115 -14.80 -12.47 -6.26
N SER A 116 -14.85 -13.67 -6.83
CA SER A 116 -15.19 -13.91 -8.24
C SER A 116 -16.66 -13.62 -8.61
N VAL A 117 -17.53 -13.38 -7.62
CA VAL A 117 -18.97 -13.18 -7.81
C VAL A 117 -19.35 -11.69 -7.79
N ARG A 118 -18.40 -10.80 -7.50
CA ARG A 118 -18.67 -9.36 -7.32
C ARG A 118 -18.31 -8.55 -8.57
N PRO A 119 -19.19 -7.66 -9.04
CA PRO A 119 -18.90 -6.79 -10.19
C PRO A 119 -17.90 -5.70 -9.83
N PHE A 120 -17.22 -5.14 -10.83
CA PHE A 120 -16.29 -4.02 -10.65
C PHE A 120 -16.89 -2.85 -9.85
N SER A 121 -18.15 -2.48 -10.11
CA SER A 121 -18.81 -1.37 -9.41
C SER A 121 -18.92 -1.58 -7.90
N PHE A 122 -19.05 -2.83 -7.47
CA PHE A 122 -19.01 -3.19 -6.05
C PHE A 122 -17.62 -2.92 -5.48
N TRP A 123 -16.56 -3.35 -6.17
CA TRP A 123 -15.19 -3.12 -5.74
C TRP A 123 -14.83 -1.65 -5.72
N ALA A 124 -15.08 -0.92 -6.81
CA ALA A 124 -14.80 0.51 -6.90
C ALA A 124 -15.53 1.32 -5.81
N SER A 125 -16.80 1.00 -5.53
CA SER A 125 -17.55 1.66 -4.46
C SER A 125 -17.05 1.27 -3.06
N THR A 126 -16.77 -0.02 -2.84
CA THR A 126 -16.20 -0.52 -1.57
C THR A 126 -14.87 0.17 -1.30
N PHE A 127 -13.92 0.11 -2.24
CA PHE A 127 -12.62 0.74 -2.11
C PHE A 127 -12.74 2.24 -1.85
N LYS A 128 -13.56 2.96 -2.63
CA LYS A 128 -13.77 4.39 -2.42
C LYS A 128 -14.33 4.72 -1.05
N ASN A 129 -15.28 3.92 -0.55
CA ASN A 129 -15.89 4.12 0.76
C ASN A 129 -14.91 3.80 1.89
N GLU A 130 -14.26 2.64 1.84
CA GLU A 130 -13.30 2.25 2.88
C GLU A 130 -12.12 3.22 2.94
N LEU A 131 -11.59 3.62 1.77
CA LEU A 131 -10.49 4.58 1.71
C LEU A 131 -10.89 5.95 2.23
N ALA A 132 -12.08 6.43 1.90
CA ALA A 132 -12.61 7.69 2.42
C ALA A 132 -12.81 7.66 3.95
N ILE A 133 -13.24 6.51 4.49
CA ILE A 133 -13.47 6.33 5.93
C ILE A 133 -12.15 6.21 6.70
N ILE A 134 -11.17 5.48 6.15
CA ILE A 134 -9.85 5.27 6.76
C ILE A 134 -9.01 6.55 6.70
N GLY A 135 -8.98 7.22 5.54
CA GLY A 135 -8.32 8.51 5.34
C GLY A 135 -6.80 8.48 5.23
N ASN A 136 -6.16 7.31 5.32
CA ASN A 136 -4.72 7.14 5.14
C ASN A 136 -4.42 5.92 4.25
N VAL A 137 -3.42 6.05 3.37
CA VAL A 137 -2.94 5.01 2.46
C VAL A 137 -1.45 4.83 2.63
N VAL A 138 -1.04 3.59 2.78
CA VAL A 138 0.35 3.18 2.65
C VAL A 138 0.49 2.29 1.41
N MET A 139 1.30 2.72 0.45
CA MET A 139 1.62 1.95 -0.74
C MET A 139 2.93 1.21 -0.57
N ILE A 140 2.92 -0.11 -0.79
CA ILE A 140 4.13 -0.92 -0.82
C ILE A 140 4.78 -0.77 -2.19
N MET A 141 6.04 -0.32 -2.24
CA MET A 141 6.68 0.06 -3.50
C MET A 141 7.93 -0.76 -3.79
N HIS A 142 7.76 -1.92 -4.43
CA HIS A 142 8.85 -2.82 -4.81
C HIS A 142 8.84 -3.20 -6.30
N PRO A 143 10.00 -3.55 -6.89
CA PRO A 143 11.31 -3.03 -6.48
C PRO A 143 11.34 -1.51 -6.64
N TRP A 144 12.24 -0.81 -5.92
CA TRP A 144 12.36 0.65 -5.97
C TRP A 144 12.54 1.17 -7.42
N ALA A 145 13.41 0.53 -8.20
CA ALA A 145 13.79 0.99 -9.54
C ALA A 145 12.68 0.88 -10.60
N ASP A 146 11.71 -0.03 -10.41
CA ASP A 146 10.55 -0.17 -11.30
C ASP A 146 9.36 -0.76 -10.52
N PRO A 147 8.64 0.08 -9.74
CA PRO A 147 7.64 -0.44 -8.82
C PRO A 147 6.44 -1.05 -9.54
N VAL A 148 6.20 -2.34 -9.31
CA VAL A 148 5.11 -3.08 -9.97
C VAL A 148 3.75 -2.43 -9.73
N VAL A 149 3.50 -1.86 -8.55
CA VAL A 149 2.24 -1.15 -8.23
C VAL A 149 1.93 -0.02 -9.22
N LEU A 150 2.91 0.64 -9.80
CA LEU A 150 2.70 1.72 -10.77
C LEU A 150 2.26 1.20 -12.15
N HIS A 151 2.44 -0.09 -12.40
CA HIS A 151 1.98 -0.79 -13.60
C HIS A 151 0.66 -1.54 -13.38
N ARG A 152 0.06 -1.44 -12.19
CA ARG A 152 -1.19 -2.14 -11.84
C ARG A 152 -2.37 -1.19 -11.85
N SER A 153 -3.38 -1.45 -12.69
CA SER A 153 -4.53 -0.56 -12.87
C SER A 153 -5.29 -0.33 -11.56
N TRP A 154 -5.39 -1.36 -10.72
CA TRP A 154 -6.01 -1.25 -9.40
C TRP A 154 -5.23 -0.30 -8.46
N CYS A 155 -3.90 -0.46 -8.37
CA CYS A 155 -3.07 0.39 -7.51
C CYS A 155 -3.05 1.84 -8.00
N VAL A 156 -2.96 2.07 -9.31
CA VAL A 156 -3.10 3.39 -9.94
C VAL A 156 -4.45 4.02 -9.60
N PHE A 157 -5.52 3.24 -9.68
CA PHE A 157 -6.86 3.68 -9.31
C PHE A 157 -6.96 4.00 -7.81
N GLU A 158 -6.33 3.20 -6.93
CA GLU A 158 -6.27 3.49 -5.49
C GLU A 158 -5.58 4.83 -5.19
N VAL A 159 -4.49 5.17 -5.88
CA VAL A 159 -3.85 6.50 -5.76
C VAL A 159 -4.81 7.60 -6.21
N TYR A 160 -5.50 7.40 -7.35
CA TYR A 160 -6.52 8.35 -7.81
C TYR A 160 -7.62 8.56 -6.76
N VAL A 161 -8.15 7.49 -6.18
CA VAL A 161 -9.15 7.58 -5.11
C VAL A 161 -8.58 8.30 -3.90
N ALA A 162 -7.35 7.99 -3.48
CA ALA A 162 -6.66 8.65 -2.36
C ALA A 162 -6.58 10.17 -2.57
N ILE A 163 -6.24 10.61 -3.79
CA ILE A 163 -6.25 12.03 -4.18
C ILE A 163 -7.64 12.63 -4.06
N CYS A 164 -8.67 11.94 -4.56
CA CYS A 164 -10.05 12.44 -4.57
C CYS A 164 -10.64 12.61 -3.17
N VAL A 165 -10.23 11.76 -2.23
CA VAL A 165 -10.72 11.80 -0.83
C VAL A 165 -9.76 12.55 0.10
N HIS A 166 -8.70 13.16 -0.44
CA HIS A 166 -7.65 13.84 0.31
C HIS A 166 -7.04 12.97 1.42
N ALA A 167 -6.87 11.68 1.14
CA ALA A 167 -6.22 10.76 2.07
C ALA A 167 -4.73 11.12 2.22
N ARG A 168 -4.19 10.92 3.42
CA ARG A 168 -2.74 10.93 3.61
C ARG A 168 -2.14 9.79 2.80
N PHE A 169 -1.13 10.07 2.00
CA PHE A 169 -0.43 9.07 1.20
C PHE A 169 1.00 8.89 1.70
N GLU A 170 1.37 7.64 1.94
CA GLU A 170 2.72 7.24 2.34
C GLU A 170 3.19 6.07 1.47
N VAL A 171 4.50 5.93 1.35
CA VAL A 171 5.13 4.76 0.73
C VAL A 171 5.90 3.98 1.78
N ALA A 172 5.78 2.65 1.71
CA ALA A 172 6.55 1.70 2.50
C ALA A 172 7.41 0.83 1.59
N MET A 173 8.62 0.53 2.05
CA MET A 173 9.60 -0.32 1.36
C MET A 173 10.22 -1.28 2.37
N ALA A 174 10.63 -2.45 1.90
CA ALA A 174 11.42 -3.36 2.72
C ALA A 174 12.76 -2.68 3.03
N PRO A 175 13.41 -2.96 4.17
CA PRO A 175 14.65 -2.30 4.56
C PRO A 175 15.72 -2.31 3.44
N THR A 176 15.87 -3.43 2.73
CA THR A 176 16.81 -3.57 1.61
C THR A 176 16.48 -2.65 0.42
N GLN A 177 15.21 -2.57 0.03
CA GLN A 177 14.74 -1.67 -1.04
C GLN A 177 14.90 -0.21 -0.65
N ARG A 178 14.67 0.12 0.63
CA ARG A 178 14.83 1.47 1.15
C ARG A 178 16.29 1.91 1.16
N ASP A 179 17.20 1.02 1.55
CA ASP A 179 18.63 1.31 1.54
C ASP A 179 19.13 1.55 0.11
N LEU A 180 18.65 0.77 -0.86
CA LEU A 180 18.89 1.00 -2.28
C LEU A 180 18.36 2.37 -2.73
N PHE A 181 17.08 2.67 -2.47
CA PHE A 181 16.46 3.96 -2.75
C PHE A 181 17.32 5.12 -2.22
N TYR A 182 17.75 5.04 -0.97
CA TYR A 182 18.54 6.08 -0.34
C TYR A 182 19.98 6.18 -0.81
N SER A 183 20.55 5.11 -1.36
CA SER A 183 21.88 5.09 -1.95
C SER A 183 21.90 5.62 -3.39
N GLU A 184 20.79 5.43 -4.12
CA GLU A 184 20.62 5.84 -5.52
C GLU A 184 20.01 7.24 -5.66
N LEU A 185 19.45 7.80 -4.59
CA LEU A 185 19.00 9.18 -4.52
C LEU A 185 20.20 10.14 -4.69
N ASP A 186 20.34 10.66 -5.90
CA ASP A 186 21.31 11.66 -6.30
C ASP A 186 20.83 13.09 -5.98
N PRO A 187 21.73 14.08 -5.83
CA PRO A 187 21.37 15.46 -5.49
C PRO A 187 20.47 16.19 -6.50
N ASP A 188 20.32 15.65 -7.70
CA ASP A 188 19.45 16.15 -8.78
C ASP A 188 18.16 15.33 -8.95
N GLU A 189 17.92 14.36 -8.07
CA GLU A 189 16.71 13.52 -8.02
C GLU A 189 16.47 12.75 -9.33
N SER A 190 17.50 12.56 -10.16
CA SER A 190 17.38 12.00 -11.49
C SER A 190 16.90 10.54 -11.44
N ALA A 191 17.38 9.77 -10.45
CA ALA A 191 16.94 8.39 -10.23
C ALA A 191 15.45 8.32 -9.85
N PHE A 192 15.01 9.16 -8.91
CA PHE A 192 13.60 9.25 -8.54
C PHE A 192 12.75 9.69 -9.72
N LEU A 193 13.15 10.77 -10.39
CA LEU A 193 12.45 11.30 -11.56
C LEU A 193 12.37 10.26 -12.69
N ALA A 194 13.37 9.39 -12.86
CA ALA A 194 13.29 8.30 -13.83
C ALA A 194 12.19 7.30 -13.47
N VAL A 195 12.10 6.89 -12.20
CA VAL A 195 11.05 5.99 -11.69
C VAL A 195 9.66 6.62 -11.88
N VAL A 196 9.46 7.86 -11.42
CA VAL A 196 8.12 8.50 -11.50
C VAL A 196 7.76 9.03 -12.88
N LYS A 197 8.71 9.38 -13.75
CA LYS A 197 8.43 9.70 -15.17
C LYS A 197 8.08 8.46 -15.97
N GLY A 198 8.45 7.28 -15.50
CA GLY A 198 8.02 6.00 -16.05
C GLY A 198 6.51 5.75 -15.87
N ILE A 199 5.85 6.48 -14.96
CA ILE A 199 4.42 6.32 -14.68
C ILE A 199 3.60 6.67 -15.91
N LYS A 200 2.95 5.65 -16.45
CA LYS A 200 1.97 5.76 -17.53
C LYS A 200 0.75 4.93 -17.14
N SER A 201 -0.22 5.57 -16.49
CA SER A 201 -1.43 4.87 -16.03
C SER A 201 -2.18 4.17 -17.17
N GLU A 202 -2.10 4.68 -18.40
CA GLU A 202 -2.73 4.07 -19.59
C GLU A 202 -2.11 2.72 -20.00
N THR A 203 -0.87 2.45 -19.63
CA THR A 203 -0.22 1.15 -19.90
C THR A 203 -0.39 0.16 -18.75
N SER A 204 -1.09 0.54 -17.67
CA SER A 204 -1.29 -0.33 -16.52
C SER A 204 -2.17 -1.55 -16.86
N GLU A 205 -1.93 -2.64 -16.12
CA GLU A 205 -2.58 -3.93 -16.31
C GLU A 205 -3.34 -4.39 -15.06
N ALA A 206 -4.37 -5.22 -15.26
CA ALA A 206 -5.08 -5.93 -14.20
C ALA A 206 -5.18 -7.40 -14.57
N SER A 207 -5.08 -8.28 -13.57
CA SER A 207 -5.21 -9.73 -13.75
C SER A 207 -6.59 -10.13 -14.30
N VAL A 208 -7.63 -9.31 -14.04
CA VAL A 208 -8.97 -9.46 -14.60
C VAL A 208 -9.18 -8.38 -15.65
N VAL A 209 -9.34 -8.78 -16.92
CA VAL A 209 -9.47 -7.85 -18.05
C VAL A 209 -10.68 -6.91 -17.89
N ALA A 210 -11.80 -7.41 -17.37
CA ALA A 210 -13.01 -6.62 -17.14
C ALA A 210 -12.78 -5.48 -16.13
N ASP A 211 -11.96 -5.72 -15.10
CA ASP A 211 -11.59 -4.68 -14.14
C ASP A 211 -10.80 -3.57 -14.84
N ARG A 212 -9.79 -3.94 -15.64
CA ARG A 212 -9.00 -2.95 -16.40
C ARG A 212 -9.89 -2.08 -17.29
N ILE A 213 -10.81 -2.69 -18.04
CA ILE A 213 -11.75 -1.96 -18.90
C ILE A 213 -12.54 -0.95 -18.06
N SER A 214 -13.13 -1.41 -16.96
CA SER A 214 -14.00 -0.59 -16.13
C SER A 214 -13.23 0.55 -15.42
N ILE A 215 -12.02 0.28 -14.91
CA ILE A 215 -11.13 1.30 -14.35
C ILE A 215 -10.79 2.36 -15.41
N PHE A 216 -10.46 1.91 -16.62
CA PHE A 216 -10.08 2.82 -17.70
C PHE A 216 -11.26 3.69 -18.14
N GLU A 217 -12.48 3.16 -18.14
CA GLU A 217 -13.70 3.95 -18.39
C GLU A 217 -13.90 5.03 -17.34
N VAL A 218 -13.75 4.70 -16.05
CA VAL A 218 -13.84 5.68 -14.96
C VAL A 218 -12.75 6.75 -15.10
N ILE A 219 -11.49 6.34 -15.32
CA ILE A 219 -10.38 7.28 -15.50
C ILE A 219 -10.66 8.22 -16.68
N ARG A 220 -11.07 7.71 -17.84
CA ARG A 220 -11.40 8.55 -19.01
C ARG A 220 -12.55 9.51 -18.76
N ALA A 221 -13.56 9.07 -18.01
CA ALA A 221 -14.75 9.87 -17.73
C ALA A 221 -14.49 11.00 -16.72
N GLU A 222 -13.69 10.75 -15.69
CA GLU A 222 -13.54 11.68 -14.56
C GLU A 222 -12.31 12.59 -14.65
N VAL A 223 -11.16 12.08 -15.10
CA VAL A 223 -9.86 12.79 -14.98
C VAL A 223 -9.03 12.77 -16.27
N GLY A 224 -9.07 11.68 -17.03
CA GLY A 224 -8.18 11.38 -18.14
C GLY A 224 -6.77 10.98 -17.70
N PHE A 225 -6.14 10.07 -18.46
CA PHE A 225 -4.82 9.50 -18.11
C PHE A 225 -3.72 10.55 -17.93
N ASN A 226 -3.61 11.52 -18.85
CA ASN A 226 -2.59 12.57 -18.76
C ASN A 226 -2.69 13.41 -17.47
N GLN A 227 -3.90 13.75 -17.04
CA GLN A 227 -4.09 14.52 -15.81
C GLN A 227 -3.90 13.63 -14.58
N LEU A 228 -4.29 12.35 -14.65
CA LEU A 228 -4.04 11.38 -13.60
C LEU A 228 -2.53 11.20 -13.37
N ASP A 229 -1.74 10.98 -14.42
CA ASP A 229 -0.29 10.80 -14.33
C ASP A 229 0.38 12.01 -13.66
N ARG A 230 -0.04 13.24 -14.03
CA ARG A 230 0.45 14.47 -13.37
C ARG A 230 0.11 14.53 -11.89
N LYS A 231 -1.11 14.11 -11.50
CA LYS A 231 -1.54 14.10 -10.10
C LYS A 231 -0.79 13.04 -9.30
N ILE A 232 -0.61 11.83 -9.85
CA ILE A 232 0.19 10.76 -9.25
C ILE A 232 1.62 11.25 -9.05
N PHE A 233 2.24 11.83 -10.08
CA PHE A 233 3.58 12.42 -9.97
C PHE A 233 3.66 13.42 -8.80
N GLY A 234 2.68 14.33 -8.68
CA GLY A 234 2.63 15.29 -7.57
C GLY A 234 2.59 14.61 -6.19
N VAL A 235 1.75 13.60 -6.01
CA VAL A 235 1.65 12.85 -4.75
C VAL A 235 2.97 12.17 -4.38
N PHE A 236 3.60 11.49 -5.34
CA PHE A 236 4.89 10.83 -5.10
C PHE A 236 6.00 11.84 -4.83
N PHE A 237 5.99 12.98 -5.53
CA PHE A 237 6.97 14.04 -5.33
C PHE A 237 6.83 14.69 -3.94
N GLU A 238 5.61 14.97 -3.49
CA GLU A 238 5.35 15.46 -2.13
C GLU A 238 5.82 14.46 -1.07
N TRP A 239 5.53 13.17 -1.26
CA TRP A 239 6.03 12.11 -0.39
C TRP A 239 7.57 12.07 -0.34
N LEU A 240 8.25 12.17 -1.49
CA LEU A 240 9.72 12.18 -1.55
C LEU A 240 10.31 13.32 -0.72
N LEU A 241 9.77 14.53 -0.88
CA LEU A 241 10.25 15.69 -0.13
C LEU A 241 10.11 15.48 1.38
N GLY A 242 9.02 14.83 1.81
CA GLY A 242 8.83 14.39 3.19
C GLY A 242 9.90 13.40 3.65
N ALA A 243 10.11 12.32 2.89
CA ALA A 243 11.09 11.28 3.20
C ALA A 243 12.53 11.84 3.27
N LEU A 244 12.91 12.74 2.36
CA LEU A 244 14.21 13.40 2.37
C LEU A 244 14.37 14.32 3.59
N SER A 245 13.31 15.05 3.96
CA SER A 245 13.32 15.91 5.15
C SER A 245 13.46 15.12 6.44
N GLU A 246 12.77 13.97 6.56
CA GLU A 246 12.92 13.05 7.68
C GLU A 246 14.34 12.49 7.77
N LYS A 247 14.91 12.05 6.64
CA LYS A 247 16.29 11.57 6.58
C LYS A 247 17.29 12.66 6.98
N ALA A 248 17.07 13.90 6.55
CA ALA A 248 17.87 15.06 6.94
C ALA A 248 17.88 15.28 8.46
N ALA A 249 16.70 15.16 9.10
CA ALA A 249 16.53 15.35 10.52
C ALA A 249 17.21 14.23 11.34
N CYS A 250 17.25 13.00 10.81
CA CYS A 250 17.92 11.86 11.41
C CYS A 250 19.43 11.78 11.13
N ALA A 251 19.94 12.55 10.16
CA ALA A 251 21.36 12.57 9.82
C ALA A 251 22.21 13.04 11.01
N THR A 252 23.21 12.25 11.39
CA THR A 252 24.08 12.56 12.54
C THR A 252 25.39 13.21 12.11
N THR A 253 25.77 13.10 10.83
CA THR A 253 27.01 13.70 10.30
C THR A 253 26.75 14.95 9.45
N PRO A 254 27.68 15.93 9.42
CA PRO A 254 27.58 17.11 8.56
C PRO A 254 27.48 16.79 7.05
N CYS A 255 28.13 15.71 6.60
CA CYS A 255 28.10 15.28 5.20
C CYS A 255 26.71 14.77 4.78
N GLU A 256 26.05 13.99 5.64
CA GLU A 256 24.68 13.53 5.42
C GLU A 256 23.67 14.68 5.45
N LYS A 257 23.84 15.63 6.38
CA LYS A 257 23.02 16.84 6.45
C LYS A 257 23.17 17.71 5.20
N ALA A 258 24.40 17.91 4.72
CA ALA A 258 24.66 18.71 3.52
C ALA A 258 24.02 18.12 2.25
N LYS A 259 24.04 16.79 2.11
CA LYS A 259 23.31 16.10 1.03
C LYS A 259 21.81 16.39 1.11
N CYS A 260 21.21 16.30 2.30
CA CYS A 260 19.76 16.46 2.46
C CYS A 260 19.27 17.92 2.33
N VAL A 261 20.08 18.92 2.73
CA VAL A 261 19.72 20.35 2.65
C VAL A 261 19.67 20.87 1.21
N GLN A 262 20.47 20.33 0.29
CA GLN A 262 20.43 20.70 -1.13
C GLN A 262 19.09 20.38 -1.83
N PHE A 263 18.28 19.48 -1.26
CA PHE A 263 16.95 19.12 -1.76
C PHE A 263 15.84 20.08 -1.31
N GLY A 264 15.96 20.68 -0.10
CA GLY A 264 14.88 21.48 0.51
C GLY A 264 14.79 22.95 0.06
N GLU A 265 15.82 23.50 -0.57
CA GLU A 265 15.91 24.94 -0.92
C GLU A 265 15.52 25.26 -2.38
N ARG A 266 15.09 24.28 -3.19
CA ARG A 266 14.77 24.54 -4.61
C ARG A 266 13.34 25.10 -4.77
N PRO A 267 13.12 26.07 -5.68
CA PRO A 267 11.80 26.66 -5.88
C PRO A 267 10.79 25.60 -6.32
N ARG A 268 9.59 25.65 -5.74
CA ARG A 268 8.43 24.86 -6.17
C ARG A 268 8.13 25.21 -7.63
N TRP A 269 8.42 24.30 -8.55
CA TRP A 269 8.07 24.48 -9.96
C TRP A 269 6.54 24.54 -10.08
N CYS A 270 6.04 25.67 -10.59
CA CYS A 270 4.65 25.92 -10.93
C CYS A 270 4.25 25.19 -12.22
#